data_AF-A0A8X7WNZ9-F1
#
_entry.id   AF-A0A8X7WNZ9-F1
#
_cell.length_a   1.000
_cell.length_b   1.000
_cell.length_c   1.000
_cell.angle_alpha   90.00
_cell.angle_beta   90.00
_cell.angle_gamma   90.00
#
_symmetry.space_group_name_H-M   'P 1'
#
loop_
_entity.id
_entity.type
_entity.pdbx_description
1 polymer ?
#
loop_
_entity_poly.entity_id
_entity_poly.type
_entity_poly.pdbx_seq_one_letter_code
_entity_poly.pdbx_strand_id
1 'polypeptide(L)'
;MVLTIYAPLFASSKRAVVTLVEKGVEFESVNVDLLKGEQRQPEYIAIQPFGKIPVLVDGDYKIFESRAIMRYIAEKYRSQGPDLLGKTIEERGQVEQWLDVEATSYHPPLLALTLNIVFAPLMGFPADEKVIKESEEKLGEVLDVYEAQLSKNEYLAGDFVSLADLAHLPFTEYLVGAIGKAYMIKDRKHVSAWWDKISNRAAWKEVSEKYALPV
;
A
#
# COMPACT_ATOMS: atom_id res chain seq x y z
N MET A 1 13.63 2.82 -22.30
CA MET A 1 12.76 1.64 -22.12
C MET A 1 11.69 2.03 -21.12
N VAL A 2 10.44 1.65 -21.38
CA VAL A 2 9.32 1.98 -20.48
C VAL A 2 9.35 1.01 -19.31
N LEU A 3 9.10 1.52 -18.11
CA LEU A 3 9.05 0.75 -16.87
C LEU A 3 7.75 -0.09 -16.86
N THR A 4 7.83 -1.36 -16.44
CA THR A 4 6.69 -2.29 -16.42
C THR A 4 6.36 -2.72 -14.98
N ILE A 5 5.11 -2.56 -14.56
CA ILE A 5 4.60 -3.05 -13.26
C ILE A 5 3.69 -4.26 -13.44
N TYR A 6 3.91 -5.32 -12.66
CA TYR A 6 3.08 -6.52 -12.69
C TYR A 6 1.96 -6.48 -11.65
N ALA A 7 0.81 -7.02 -12.02
CA ALA A 7 -0.40 -7.21 -11.20
C ALA A 7 -1.00 -5.92 -10.61
N PRO A 8 -1.24 -4.85 -11.40
CA PRO A 8 -1.60 -3.52 -10.88
C PRO A 8 -2.95 -3.48 -10.14
N LEU A 9 -3.82 -4.47 -10.36
CA LEU A 9 -5.16 -4.55 -9.77
C LEU A 9 -5.17 -4.84 -8.26
N PHE A 10 -4.08 -5.39 -7.72
CA PHE A 10 -4.01 -5.85 -6.33
C PHE A 10 -3.33 -4.82 -5.41
N ALA A 11 -3.75 -4.80 -4.15
CA ALA A 11 -3.38 -3.76 -3.18
C ALA A 11 -1.88 -3.56 -2.99
N SER A 12 -1.09 -4.63 -2.88
CA SER A 12 0.38 -4.48 -2.74
C SER A 12 1.00 -3.80 -3.96
N SER A 13 0.54 -4.11 -5.17
CA SER A 13 1.01 -3.47 -6.40
C SER A 13 0.63 -1.99 -6.46
N LYS A 14 -0.57 -1.64 -5.99
CA LYS A 14 -1.05 -0.25 -5.96
C LYS A 14 -0.15 0.70 -5.17
N ARG A 15 0.61 0.21 -4.17
CA ARG A 15 1.66 1.01 -3.50
C ARG A 15 2.72 1.53 -4.49
N ALA A 16 3.18 0.66 -5.39
CA ALA A 16 4.12 1.05 -6.44
C ALA A 16 3.46 1.93 -7.49
N VAL A 17 2.23 1.58 -7.91
CA VAL A 17 1.49 2.34 -8.93
C VAL A 17 1.23 3.77 -8.47
N VAL A 18 0.72 4.00 -7.25
CA VAL A 18 0.50 5.36 -6.75
C VAL A 18 1.80 6.16 -6.67
N THR A 19 2.92 5.50 -6.33
CA THR A 19 4.24 6.15 -6.36
C THR A 19 4.66 6.55 -7.77
N LEU A 20 4.42 5.71 -8.79
CA LEU A 20 4.69 6.07 -10.19
C LEU A 20 3.84 7.27 -10.63
N VAL A 21 2.55 7.26 -10.30
CA VAL A 21 1.62 8.34 -10.67
C VAL A 21 1.96 9.64 -9.95
N GLU A 22 2.25 9.62 -8.65
CA GLU A 22 2.74 10.80 -7.90
C GLU A 22 4.00 11.40 -8.51
N LYS A 23 4.91 10.55 -8.99
CA LYS A 23 6.16 10.98 -9.64
C LYS A 23 5.98 11.31 -11.13
N GLY A 24 4.79 11.16 -11.70
CA GLY A 24 4.51 11.42 -13.11
C GLY A 24 5.33 10.52 -14.06
N VAL A 25 5.65 9.31 -13.63
CA VAL A 25 6.44 8.35 -14.42
C VAL A 25 5.52 7.56 -15.33
N GLU A 26 5.80 7.54 -16.63
CA GLU A 26 5.09 6.68 -17.56
C GLU A 26 5.49 5.21 -17.37
N PHE A 27 4.50 4.32 -17.37
CA PHE A 27 4.71 2.89 -17.19
C PHE A 27 3.69 2.05 -17.95
N GLU A 28 4.10 0.84 -18.28
CA GLU A 28 3.22 -0.22 -18.76
C GLU A 28 2.83 -1.14 -17.60
N SER A 29 1.70 -1.83 -17.74
CA SER A 29 1.25 -2.78 -16.72
C SER A 29 0.92 -4.14 -17.32
N VAL A 30 1.38 -5.20 -16.65
CA VAL A 30 1.07 -6.59 -16.99
C VAL A 30 0.13 -7.17 -15.94
N ASN A 31 -1.02 -7.66 -16.38
CA ASN A 31 -1.96 -8.33 -15.48
C ASN A 31 -1.43 -9.70 -15.06
N VAL A 32 -1.70 -10.08 -13.81
CA VAL A 32 -1.41 -11.40 -13.25
C VAL A 32 -2.63 -11.82 -12.44
N ASP A 33 -3.27 -12.91 -12.84
CA ASP A 33 -4.50 -13.42 -12.21
C ASP A 33 -4.17 -14.27 -10.98
N LEU A 34 -4.27 -13.66 -9.80
CA LEU A 34 -3.99 -14.34 -8.53
C LEU A 34 -5.03 -15.42 -8.18
N LEU A 35 -6.26 -15.30 -8.70
CA LEU A 35 -7.33 -16.27 -8.45
C LEU A 35 -7.08 -17.56 -9.24
N LYS A 36 -6.45 -17.45 -10.43
CA LYS A 36 -5.98 -18.61 -11.21
C LYS A 36 -4.60 -19.12 -10.80
N GLY A 37 -3.94 -18.43 -9.87
CA GLY A 37 -2.61 -18.83 -9.39
C GLY A 37 -1.47 -18.54 -10.38
N GLU A 38 -1.62 -17.57 -11.28
CA GLU A 38 -0.59 -17.22 -12.28
C GLU A 38 0.74 -16.81 -11.64
N GLN A 39 0.72 -16.22 -10.45
CA GLN A 39 1.91 -15.87 -9.66
C GLN A 39 2.73 -17.09 -9.19
N ARG A 40 2.20 -18.30 -9.35
CA ARG A 40 2.88 -19.56 -9.00
C ARG A 40 3.44 -20.29 -10.22
N GLN A 41 3.20 -19.78 -11.44
CA GLN A 41 3.71 -20.39 -12.66
C GLN A 41 5.22 -20.14 -12.81
N PRO A 42 5.97 -21.07 -13.43
CA PRO A 42 7.43 -20.96 -13.57
C PRO A 42 7.90 -19.63 -14.17
N GLU A 43 7.16 -19.10 -15.14
CA GLU A 43 7.48 -17.84 -15.83
C GLU A 43 7.45 -16.65 -14.87
N TYR A 44 6.49 -16.63 -13.95
CA TYR A 44 6.38 -15.57 -12.94
C TYR A 44 7.37 -15.79 -11.78
N ILE A 45 7.56 -17.03 -11.33
CA ILE A 45 8.55 -17.37 -10.29
C ILE A 45 9.96 -16.97 -10.73
N ALA A 46 10.28 -17.07 -12.02
CA ALA A 46 11.55 -16.63 -12.58
C ALA A 46 11.85 -15.12 -12.38
N ILE A 47 10.82 -14.29 -12.20
CA ILE A 47 10.97 -12.86 -11.90
C ILE A 47 10.64 -12.50 -10.44
N GLN A 48 9.90 -13.35 -9.73
CA GLN A 48 9.61 -13.22 -8.30
C GLN A 48 9.67 -14.58 -7.60
N PRO A 49 10.80 -14.91 -6.93
CA PRO A 49 11.05 -16.27 -6.44
C PRO A 49 10.14 -16.71 -5.26
N PHE A 50 9.40 -15.78 -4.65
CA PHE A 50 8.46 -16.07 -3.57
C PHE A 50 7.01 -16.29 -4.05
N GLY A 51 6.76 -16.20 -5.36
CA GLY A 51 5.41 -16.30 -5.92
C GLY A 51 4.46 -15.21 -5.42
N LYS A 52 4.98 -14.00 -5.18
CA LYS A 52 4.22 -12.84 -4.69
C LYS A 52 4.25 -11.68 -5.68
N ILE A 53 3.36 -10.72 -5.48
CA ILE A 53 3.29 -9.46 -6.22
C ILE A 53 3.62 -8.27 -5.33
N PRO A 54 4.03 -7.12 -5.89
CA PRO A 54 4.35 -6.84 -7.31
C PRO A 54 5.79 -7.22 -7.70
N VAL A 55 6.04 -7.13 -9.02
CA VAL A 55 7.39 -7.00 -9.62
C VAL A 55 7.41 -5.73 -10.46
N LEU A 56 8.53 -5.02 -10.41
CA LEU A 56 8.88 -3.94 -11.32
C LEU A 56 10.03 -4.38 -12.24
N VAL A 57 9.89 -4.13 -13.54
CA VAL A 57 10.95 -4.31 -14.54
C VAL A 57 11.29 -2.96 -15.16
N ASP A 58 12.57 -2.61 -15.18
CA ASP A 58 13.10 -1.34 -15.66
C ASP A 58 14.33 -1.61 -16.54
N GLY A 59 14.07 -1.89 -17.82
CA GLY A 59 15.08 -2.46 -18.71
C GLY A 59 15.57 -3.82 -18.19
N ASP A 60 16.88 -3.94 -17.96
CA ASP A 60 17.49 -5.15 -17.42
C ASP A 60 17.36 -5.27 -15.88
N TYR A 61 16.96 -4.18 -15.20
CA TYR A 61 16.80 -4.18 -13.76
C TYR A 61 15.44 -4.75 -13.34
N LYS A 62 15.45 -5.62 -12.32
CA LYS A 62 14.24 -6.21 -11.75
C LYS A 62 14.26 -6.05 -10.24
N ILE A 63 13.13 -5.65 -9.67
CA ILE A 63 12.95 -5.51 -8.23
C ILE A 63 11.55 -5.94 -7.83
N PHE A 64 11.45 -6.62 -6.69
CA PHE A 64 10.20 -7.02 -6.05
C PHE A 64 10.15 -6.49 -4.61
N GLU A 65 9.06 -6.75 -3.90
CA GLU A 65 8.64 -6.07 -2.67
C GLU A 65 8.10 -4.66 -2.93
N SER A 66 6.79 -4.49 -2.76
CA SER A 66 6.09 -3.22 -3.06
C SER A 66 6.76 -1.99 -2.44
N ARG A 67 7.21 -2.09 -1.19
CA ARG A 67 7.88 -1.00 -0.45
C ARG A 67 9.30 -0.73 -0.95
N ALA A 68 10.02 -1.77 -1.38
CA ALA A 68 11.34 -1.59 -1.99
C ALA A 68 11.20 -0.93 -3.38
N ILE A 69 10.18 -1.32 -4.14
CA ILE A 69 9.80 -0.68 -5.40
C ILE A 69 9.46 0.81 -5.18
N MET A 70 8.67 1.15 -4.16
CA MET A 70 8.38 2.55 -3.81
C MET A 70 9.65 3.36 -3.59
N ARG A 71 10.58 2.85 -2.76
CA ARG A 71 11.87 3.49 -2.48
C ARG A 71 12.71 3.66 -3.75
N TYR A 72 12.76 2.64 -4.61
CA TYR A 72 13.46 2.69 -5.89
C TYR A 72 12.90 3.80 -6.80
N ILE A 73 11.58 3.86 -6.98
CA ILE A 73 10.93 4.88 -7.81
C ILE A 73 11.19 6.27 -7.23
N ALA A 74 11.02 6.45 -5.92
CA ALA A 74 11.18 7.75 -5.27
C ALA A 74 12.62 8.27 -5.36
N GLU A 75 13.62 7.40 -5.22
CA GLU A 75 15.03 7.77 -5.36
C GLU A 75 15.42 8.03 -6.82
N LYS A 76 15.05 7.11 -7.74
CA LYS A 76 15.40 7.22 -9.17
C LYS A 76 14.82 8.49 -9.80
N TYR A 77 13.60 8.84 -9.42
CA TYR A 77 12.87 10.00 -9.95
C TYR A 77 12.81 11.15 -8.94
N ARG A 78 13.77 11.26 -8.02
CA ARG A 78 13.70 12.23 -6.91
C ARG A 78 13.45 13.68 -7.36
N SER A 79 14.04 14.08 -8.49
CA SER A 79 13.89 15.42 -9.08
C SER A 79 12.57 15.69 -9.82
N GLN A 80 11.68 14.70 -9.93
CA GLN A 80 10.41 14.80 -10.66
C GLN A 80 9.22 14.62 -9.71
N GLY A 81 8.21 15.50 -9.74
CA GLY A 81 7.09 15.42 -8.81
C GLY A 81 7.50 15.69 -7.35
N PRO A 82 6.69 15.32 -6.34
CA PRO A 82 6.99 15.58 -4.94
C PRO A 82 8.20 14.76 -4.46
N ASP A 83 8.99 15.30 -3.54
CA ASP A 83 10.00 14.51 -2.83
C ASP A 83 9.31 13.70 -1.72
N LEU A 84 9.21 12.39 -1.94
CA LEU A 84 8.52 11.45 -1.06
C LEU A 84 9.44 10.83 0.00
N LEU A 85 10.72 11.18 0.00
CA LEU A 85 11.74 10.67 0.91
C LEU A 85 12.18 11.70 1.97
N GLY A 86 11.73 12.95 1.84
CA GLY A 86 12.27 14.07 2.61
C GLY A 86 13.56 14.64 1.99
N LYS A 87 13.94 15.83 2.42
CA LYS A 87 15.10 16.61 1.93
C LYS A 87 16.34 16.39 2.80
N THR A 88 16.19 16.08 4.09
CA THR A 88 17.31 15.79 5.00
C THR A 88 17.43 14.30 5.33
N ILE A 89 18.55 13.91 5.94
CA ILE A 89 18.74 12.53 6.40
C ILE A 89 17.82 12.20 7.58
N GLU A 90 17.50 13.18 8.41
CA GLU A 90 16.57 13.07 9.53
C GLU A 90 15.13 12.86 9.03
N GLU A 91 14.70 13.63 8.02
CA GLU A 91 13.39 13.46 7.38
C GLU A 91 13.28 12.08 6.73
N ARG A 92 14.33 11.65 6.00
CA ARG A 92 14.38 10.28 5.47
C ARG A 92 14.30 9.24 6.56
N GLY A 93 15.00 9.45 7.68
CA GLY A 93 14.91 8.57 8.86
C GLY A 93 13.47 8.42 9.37
N GLN A 94 12.70 9.51 9.44
CA GLN A 94 11.28 9.46 9.81
C GLN A 94 10.43 8.73 8.77
N VAL A 95 10.66 8.96 7.48
CA VAL A 95 9.95 8.23 6.41
C VAL A 95 10.21 6.74 6.53
N GLU A 96 11.46 6.32 6.65
CA GLU A 96 11.82 4.89 6.77
C GLU A 96 11.22 4.26 8.03
N GLN A 97 11.26 4.96 9.17
CA GLN A 97 10.64 4.50 10.41
C GLN A 97 9.15 4.19 10.22
N TRP A 98 8.39 5.13 9.67
CA TRP A 98 6.94 4.96 9.53
C TRP A 98 6.54 4.00 8.40
N LEU A 99 7.40 3.85 7.38
CA LEU A 99 7.22 2.83 6.35
C LEU A 99 7.43 1.42 6.94
N ASP A 100 8.38 1.24 7.85
CA ASP A 100 8.59 -0.02 8.55
C ASP A 100 7.49 -0.28 9.61
N VAL A 101 6.97 0.75 10.28
CA VAL A 101 5.76 0.63 11.13
C VAL A 101 4.56 0.17 10.29
N GLU A 102 4.38 0.72 9.08
CA GLU A 102 3.33 0.24 8.15
C GLU A 102 3.54 -1.24 7.83
N ALA A 103 4.77 -1.64 7.49
CA ALA A 103 5.09 -3.00 7.09
C ALA A 103 4.89 -4.04 8.21
N THR A 104 5.26 -3.67 9.45
CA THR A 104 5.43 -4.63 10.55
C THR A 104 4.34 -4.57 11.61
N SER A 105 3.64 -3.44 11.74
CA SER A 105 2.64 -3.23 12.79
C SER A 105 1.25 -3.00 12.21
N TYR A 106 1.13 -2.13 11.19
CA TYR A 106 -0.16 -1.80 10.58
C TYR A 106 -0.66 -2.88 9.61
N HIS A 107 0.20 -3.28 8.68
CA HIS A 107 -0.17 -4.16 7.59
C HIS A 107 -0.54 -5.59 8.02
N PRO A 108 0.16 -6.26 8.97
CA PRO A 108 -0.16 -7.64 9.32
C PRO A 108 -1.60 -7.87 9.82
N PRO A 109 -2.14 -7.13 10.81
CA PRO A 109 -3.52 -7.32 11.23
C PRO A 109 -4.51 -6.92 10.11
N LEU A 110 -4.22 -5.86 9.35
CA LEU A 110 -5.08 -5.45 8.25
C LEU A 110 -5.09 -6.46 7.09
N LEU A 111 -3.98 -7.12 6.81
CA LEU A 111 -3.89 -8.21 5.84
C LEU A 111 -4.74 -9.40 6.30
N ALA A 112 -4.69 -9.75 7.59
CA ALA A 112 -5.52 -10.82 8.15
C ALA A 112 -7.02 -10.51 8.02
N LEU A 113 -7.45 -9.27 8.29
CA LEU A 113 -8.81 -8.82 8.03
C LEU A 113 -9.18 -8.93 6.54
N THR A 114 -8.29 -8.45 5.66
CA THR A 114 -8.50 -8.50 4.21
C THR A 114 -8.69 -9.94 3.72
N LEU A 115 -7.82 -10.85 4.15
CA LEU A 115 -7.89 -12.25 3.76
C LEU A 115 -9.16 -12.94 4.26
N ASN A 116 -9.57 -12.69 5.50
CA ASN A 116 -10.74 -13.36 6.08
C ASN A 116 -12.08 -12.77 5.62
N ILE A 117 -12.16 -11.44 5.44
CA ILE A 117 -13.43 -10.76 5.15
C ILE A 117 -13.67 -10.64 3.65
N VAL A 118 -12.62 -10.40 2.85
CA VAL A 118 -12.76 -10.19 1.41
C VAL A 118 -12.45 -11.47 0.64
N PHE A 119 -11.26 -12.03 0.81
CA PHE A 119 -10.77 -13.08 -0.09
C PHE A 119 -11.22 -14.49 0.26
N ALA A 120 -11.36 -14.85 1.54
CA ALA A 120 -11.84 -16.18 1.94
C ALA A 120 -13.26 -16.45 1.39
N PRO A 121 -14.26 -15.55 1.56
CA PRO A 121 -15.58 -15.74 0.95
C PRO A 121 -15.54 -15.80 -0.58
N LEU A 122 -14.74 -14.94 -1.23
CA LEU A 122 -14.56 -14.93 -2.69
C LEU A 122 -14.02 -16.26 -3.23
N MET A 123 -13.21 -16.96 -2.44
CA MET A 123 -12.64 -18.27 -2.77
C MET A 123 -13.49 -19.45 -2.24
N GLY A 124 -14.65 -19.20 -1.63
CA GLY A 124 -15.52 -20.24 -1.08
C GLY A 124 -15.06 -20.85 0.24
N PHE A 125 -14.15 -20.18 0.96
CA PHE A 125 -13.71 -20.57 2.30
C PHE A 125 -14.46 -19.76 3.38
N PRO A 126 -14.73 -20.36 4.55
CA PRO A 126 -15.34 -19.63 5.66
C PRO A 126 -14.36 -18.61 6.25
N ALA A 127 -14.89 -17.49 6.74
CA ALA A 127 -14.13 -16.53 7.53
C ALA A 127 -13.82 -17.08 8.93
N ASP A 128 -12.64 -16.76 9.48
CA ASP A 128 -12.30 -17.06 10.86
C ASP A 128 -12.59 -15.86 11.77
N GLU A 129 -13.72 -15.92 12.48
CA GLU A 129 -14.19 -14.86 13.39
C GLU A 129 -13.21 -14.56 14.52
N LYS A 130 -12.45 -15.56 14.99
CA LYS A 130 -11.43 -15.33 16.03
C LYS A 130 -10.29 -14.50 15.47
N VAL A 131 -9.79 -14.85 14.28
CA VAL A 131 -8.74 -14.08 13.61
C VAL A 131 -9.21 -12.66 13.29
N ILE A 132 -10.46 -12.50 12.84
CA ILE A 132 -11.05 -11.18 12.58
C ILE A 132 -11.02 -10.32 13.84
N LYS A 133 -11.55 -10.83 14.96
CA LYS A 133 -11.61 -10.08 16.22
C LYS A 133 -10.21 -9.71 16.72
N GLU A 134 -9.28 -10.65 16.79
CA GLU A 134 -7.92 -10.39 17.26
C GLU A 134 -7.16 -9.40 16.35
N SER A 135 -7.41 -9.45 15.04
CA SER A 135 -6.79 -8.53 14.08
C SER A 135 -7.35 -7.12 14.18
N GLU A 136 -8.67 -7.00 14.41
CA GLU A 136 -9.31 -5.71 14.63
C GLU A 136 -8.82 -5.04 15.92
N GLU A 137 -8.71 -5.78 17.02
CA GLU A 137 -8.17 -5.28 18.30
C GLU A 137 -6.74 -4.75 18.11
N LYS A 138 -5.85 -5.55 17.51
CA LYS A 138 -4.46 -5.16 17.22
C LYS A 138 -4.37 -3.93 16.31
N LEU A 139 -5.18 -3.88 15.26
CA LEU A 139 -5.19 -2.72 14.36
C LEU A 139 -5.71 -1.47 15.07
N GLY A 140 -6.68 -1.61 15.99
CA GLY A 140 -7.16 -0.53 16.85
C GLY A 140 -6.04 0.06 17.71
N GLU A 141 -5.26 -0.78 18.38
CA GLU A 141 -4.10 -0.34 19.19
C GLU A 141 -3.06 0.42 18.36
N VAL A 142 -2.75 -0.07 17.15
CA VAL A 142 -1.85 0.62 16.22
C VAL A 142 -2.44 1.98 15.80
N LEU A 143 -3.74 2.03 15.50
CA LEU A 143 -4.41 3.25 15.10
C LEU A 143 -4.48 4.29 16.24
N ASP A 144 -4.50 3.87 17.51
CA ASP A 144 -4.41 4.79 18.66
C ASP A 144 -3.03 5.47 18.74
N VAL A 145 -1.95 4.75 18.41
CA VAL A 145 -0.62 5.34 18.26
C VAL A 145 -0.59 6.33 17.10
N TYR A 146 -1.24 6.00 15.98
CA TYR A 146 -1.34 6.89 14.82
C TYR A 146 -2.12 8.16 15.15
N GLU A 147 -3.22 8.06 15.91
CA GLU A 147 -3.99 9.21 16.38
C GLU A 147 -3.13 10.16 17.21
N ALA A 148 -2.31 9.61 18.12
CA ALA A 148 -1.38 10.41 18.91
C ALA A 148 -0.28 11.06 18.04
N GLN A 149 0.26 10.34 17.04
CA GLN A 149 1.26 10.87 16.11
C GLN A 149 0.70 12.02 15.25
N LEU A 150 -0.48 11.81 14.67
CA LEU A 150 -1.15 12.75 13.76
C LEU A 150 -1.81 13.92 14.50
N SER A 151 -1.90 13.86 15.83
CA SER A 151 -2.23 15.04 16.64
C SER A 151 -1.08 16.07 16.69
N LYS A 152 0.15 15.66 16.38
CA LYS A 152 1.36 16.49 16.45
C LYS A 152 1.95 16.81 15.07
N ASN A 153 1.67 15.98 14.07
CA ASN A 153 2.22 16.07 12.74
C ASN A 153 1.11 16.03 11.69
N GLU A 154 1.33 16.67 10.55
CA GLU A 154 0.35 16.69 9.46
C GLU A 154 0.26 15.34 8.74
N TYR A 155 1.41 14.68 8.61
CA TYR A 155 1.63 13.36 8.02
C TYR A 155 2.44 12.50 8.98
N LEU A 156 2.60 11.21 8.69
CA LEU A 156 3.28 10.29 9.61
C LEU A 156 4.74 10.70 9.86
N ALA A 157 5.45 11.13 8.82
CA ALA A 157 6.87 11.47 8.87
C ALA A 157 7.16 12.96 9.16
N GLY A 158 6.14 13.82 9.33
CA GLY A 158 6.32 15.25 9.56
C GLY A 158 5.23 16.11 8.93
N ASP A 159 5.62 17.22 8.30
CA ASP A 159 4.75 18.20 7.64
C ASP A 159 4.65 18.02 6.12
N PHE A 160 5.22 16.93 5.57
CA PHE A 160 5.18 16.58 4.16
C PHE A 160 4.64 15.17 3.94
N VAL A 161 3.92 14.98 2.83
CA VAL A 161 3.49 13.64 2.39
C VAL A 161 4.70 12.83 1.96
N SER A 162 4.76 11.57 2.37
CA SER A 162 5.89 10.70 2.09
C SER A 162 5.47 9.31 1.63
N LEU A 163 6.46 8.48 1.29
CA LEU A 163 6.21 7.06 1.05
C LEU A 163 5.55 6.36 2.24
N ALA A 164 5.80 6.84 3.48
CA ALA A 164 5.17 6.27 4.66
C ALA A 164 3.66 6.42 4.59
N ASP A 165 3.13 7.56 4.15
CA ASP A 165 1.68 7.79 4.04
C ASP A 165 1.06 7.04 2.85
N LEU A 166 1.74 7.05 1.70
CA LEU A 166 1.25 6.40 0.49
C LEU A 166 1.16 4.87 0.62
N ALA A 167 1.99 4.27 1.48
CA ALA A 167 2.00 2.83 1.70
C ALA A 167 0.70 2.30 2.31
N HIS A 168 -0.05 3.13 3.05
CA HIS A 168 -1.31 2.76 3.69
C HIS A 168 -2.49 2.75 2.72
N LEU A 169 -2.46 3.57 1.67
CA LEU A 169 -3.59 3.81 0.76
C LEU A 169 -4.32 2.52 0.34
N PRO A 170 -3.65 1.48 -0.19
CA PRO A 170 -4.38 0.40 -0.84
C PRO A 170 -5.14 -0.52 0.11
N PHE A 171 -4.60 -0.78 1.29
CA PHE A 171 -5.27 -1.66 2.26
C PHE A 171 -6.24 -0.88 3.15
N THR A 172 -5.98 0.40 3.42
CA THR A 172 -6.95 1.26 4.12
C THR A 172 -8.19 1.50 3.25
N GLU A 173 -8.06 1.60 1.93
CA GLU A 173 -9.19 1.63 0.99
C GLU A 173 -10.10 0.40 1.18
N TYR A 174 -9.51 -0.79 1.33
CA TYR A 174 -10.29 -1.99 1.64
C TYR A 174 -10.92 -1.91 3.03
N LEU A 175 -10.20 -1.41 4.03
CA LEU A 175 -10.72 -1.25 5.39
C LEU A 175 -12.00 -0.40 5.43
N VAL A 176 -11.98 0.75 4.76
CA VAL A 176 -13.10 1.71 4.74
C VAL A 176 -14.19 1.34 3.72
N GLY A 177 -13.88 0.49 2.76
CA GLY A 177 -14.80 0.00 1.73
C GLY A 177 -15.19 -1.46 1.94
N ALA A 178 -14.56 -2.37 1.19
CA ALA A 178 -14.96 -3.79 1.09
C ALA A 178 -14.94 -4.58 2.42
N ILE A 179 -14.10 -4.20 3.39
CA ILE A 179 -14.04 -4.82 4.71
C ILE A 179 -15.17 -4.29 5.62
N GLY A 180 -15.73 -3.12 5.33
CA GLY A 180 -16.86 -2.54 6.06
C GLY A 180 -16.52 -2.02 7.46
N LYS A 181 -15.24 -1.68 7.74
CA LYS A 181 -14.77 -1.23 9.06
C LYS A 181 -14.29 0.23 9.06
N ALA A 182 -15.00 1.08 8.33
CA ALA A 182 -14.67 2.51 8.22
C ALA A 182 -14.61 3.24 9.58
N TYR A 183 -15.37 2.82 10.58
CA TYR A 183 -15.35 3.38 11.94
C TYR A 183 -13.95 3.35 12.58
N MET A 184 -13.11 2.36 12.25
CA MET A 184 -11.73 2.28 12.75
C MET A 184 -10.90 3.51 12.37
N ILE A 185 -11.20 4.12 11.22
CA ILE A 185 -10.60 5.37 10.77
C ILE A 185 -11.42 6.57 11.25
N LYS A 186 -12.75 6.53 11.10
CA LYS A 186 -13.64 7.68 11.32
C LYS A 186 -13.82 8.09 12.78
N ASP A 187 -13.65 7.17 13.72
CA ASP A 187 -13.79 7.46 15.16
C ASP A 187 -12.54 8.12 15.75
N ARG A 188 -11.43 8.16 15.00
CA ARG A 188 -10.17 8.79 15.38
C ARG A 188 -10.00 10.09 14.61
N LYS A 189 -10.05 11.24 15.31
CA LYS A 189 -10.17 12.56 14.68
C LYS A 189 -9.00 12.85 13.71
N HIS A 190 -7.77 12.66 14.15
CA HIS A 190 -6.59 13.01 13.36
C HIS A 190 -6.30 11.94 12.29
N VAL A 191 -6.52 10.66 12.61
CA VAL A 191 -6.44 9.58 11.60
C VAL A 191 -7.48 9.78 10.50
N SER A 192 -8.73 10.11 10.83
CA SER A 192 -9.77 10.38 9.82
C SER A 192 -9.38 11.54 8.92
N ALA A 193 -8.90 12.64 9.49
CA ALA A 193 -8.49 13.81 8.72
C ALA A 193 -7.28 13.52 7.82
N TRP A 194 -6.31 12.75 8.32
CA TRP A 194 -5.17 12.27 7.54
C TRP A 194 -5.62 11.36 6.39
N TRP A 195 -6.50 10.39 6.66
CA TRP A 195 -7.05 9.51 5.63
C TRP A 195 -7.76 10.31 4.54
N ASP A 196 -8.63 11.24 4.93
CA ASP A 196 -9.35 12.09 3.98
C ASP A 196 -8.37 12.91 3.12
N LYS A 197 -7.23 13.33 3.68
CA LYS A 197 -6.20 14.05 2.94
C LYS A 197 -5.47 13.17 1.93
N ILE A 198 -4.97 12.00 2.35
CA ILE A 198 -4.15 11.14 1.49
C ILE A 198 -4.98 10.42 0.42
N SER A 199 -6.20 9.99 0.76
CA SER A 199 -7.10 9.30 -0.18
C SER A 199 -7.73 10.24 -1.20
N ASN A 200 -7.77 11.56 -0.93
CA ASN A 200 -8.27 12.53 -1.91
C ASN A 200 -7.20 13.04 -2.89
N ARG A 201 -5.96 12.57 -2.80
CA ARG A 201 -4.90 12.96 -3.74
C ARG A 201 -5.25 12.50 -5.16
N ALA A 202 -4.98 13.36 -6.14
CA ALA A 202 -5.30 13.09 -7.54
C ALA A 202 -4.70 11.76 -8.03
N ALA A 203 -3.46 11.47 -7.64
CA ALA A 203 -2.80 10.21 -7.96
C ALA A 203 -3.54 8.99 -7.40
N TRP A 204 -4.04 9.06 -6.16
CA TRP A 204 -4.80 7.95 -5.58
C TRP A 204 -6.17 7.77 -6.25
N LYS A 205 -6.86 8.86 -6.57
CA LYS A 205 -8.13 8.81 -7.32
C LYS A 205 -7.94 8.14 -8.68
N GLU A 206 -6.91 8.54 -9.43
CA GLU A 206 -6.58 7.90 -10.70
C GLU A 206 -6.30 6.39 -10.53
N VAL A 207 -5.48 6.01 -9.55
CA VAL A 207 -5.12 4.61 -9.32
C VAL A 207 -6.31 3.77 -8.86
N SER A 208 -7.14 4.29 -7.95
CA SER A 208 -8.31 3.59 -7.43
C SER A 208 -9.39 3.38 -8.50
N GLU A 209 -9.59 4.37 -9.38
CA GLU A 209 -10.51 4.27 -10.52
C GLU A 209 -9.98 3.32 -11.60
N LYS A 210 -8.72 3.48 -12.01
CA LYS A 210 -8.12 2.73 -13.13
C LYS A 210 -7.85 1.26 -12.79
N TYR A 211 -7.51 0.98 -11.54
CA TYR A 211 -7.10 -0.35 -11.08
C TYR A 211 -7.99 -0.88 -9.97
N ALA A 212 -9.30 -0.64 -10.03
CA ALA A 212 -10.26 -1.18 -9.07
C ALA A 212 -10.08 -2.70 -8.86
N LEU A 213 -10.34 -3.19 -7.64
CA LEU A 213 -10.28 -4.62 -7.37
C LEU A 213 -11.24 -5.34 -8.34
N PRO A 214 -10.82 -6.43 -9.00
CA PRO A 214 -11.74 -7.27 -9.76
C PRO A 214 -12.61 -8.02 -8.75
N VAL A 215 -13.81 -7.49 -8.51
CA VAL A 215 -14.86 -8.10 -7.68
C VAL A 215 -15.89 -8.79 -8.55
#